data_AF-A0A7W0J277-F1
#
_entry.id   AF-A0A7W0J277-F1
#
_cell.length_a   1.000
_cell.length_b   1.000
_cell.length_c   1.000
_cell.angle_alpha   90.00
_cell.angle_beta   90.00
_cell.angle_gamma   90.00
#
_symmetry.space_group_name_H-M   'P 1'
#
loop_
_entity.id
_entity.type
_entity.pdbx_description
1 polymer ?
#
loop_
_entity_poly.entity_id
_entity_poly.type
_entity_poly.pdbx_seq_one_letter_code
_entity_poly.pdbx_strand_id
1 'polypeptide(L)'
;HTIKINDNKLIDRGEFKVNSSHHQAVKVIGQRLNAIAFSADGIVEAVFRNDYPFLLGAQWHPERMKDSLSEKIFRAFVGAVIEGK
;
A
#
# COMPACT_ATOMS: atom_id res chain seq x y z
N HIS A 1 -5.97 -12.53 -0.28
CA HIS A 1 -6.49 -12.54 -1.67
C HIS A 1 -5.44 -11.99 -2.63
N THR A 2 -5.74 -11.84 -3.92
CA THR A 2 -4.86 -11.13 -4.88
C THR A 2 -5.24 -9.65 -4.96
N ILE A 3 -4.24 -8.79 -4.95
CA ILE A 3 -4.35 -7.36 -5.24
C ILE A 3 -3.52 -7.00 -6.47
N LYS A 4 -3.94 -5.95 -7.16
CA LYS A 4 -3.19 -5.32 -8.25
C LYS A 4 -2.68 -3.97 -7.78
N ILE A 5 -1.37 -3.80 -7.80
CA ILE A 5 -0.67 -2.55 -7.53
C ILE A 5 -0.40 -1.83 -8.85
N ASN A 6 -0.94 -0.63 -8.97
CA ASN A 6 -0.80 0.28 -10.09
C ASN A 6 0.38 1.25 -9.89
N ASP A 7 0.53 2.17 -10.83
CA ASP A 7 1.60 3.15 -10.89
C ASP A 7 1.75 3.98 -9.61
N ASN A 8 2.93 3.85 -8.98
CA ASN A 8 3.31 4.59 -7.79
C ASN A 8 4.85 4.70 -7.71
N LYS A 9 5.34 5.48 -6.74
CA LYS A 9 6.77 5.75 -6.51
C LYS A 9 7.38 5.00 -5.32
N LEU A 10 6.58 4.24 -4.58
CA LEU A 10 6.95 3.67 -3.27
C LEU A 10 7.25 2.17 -3.30
N ILE A 11 6.46 1.40 -4.05
CA ILE A 11 6.46 -0.07 -4.05
C ILE A 11 6.27 -0.63 -5.46
N ASP A 12 6.61 -1.91 -5.61
CA ASP A 12 6.61 -2.60 -6.91
C ASP A 12 5.18 -2.72 -7.48
N ARG A 13 5.08 -2.58 -8.82
CA ARG A 13 3.82 -2.70 -9.56
C ARG A 13 3.59 -4.17 -9.93
N GLY A 14 2.32 -4.56 -10.07
CA GLY A 14 1.95 -5.92 -10.48
C GLY A 14 0.90 -6.55 -9.59
N GLU A 15 0.79 -7.88 -9.65
CA GLU A 15 -0.16 -8.65 -8.86
C GLU A 15 0.53 -9.37 -7.71
N PHE A 16 -0.07 -9.29 -6.51
CA PHE A 16 0.50 -9.84 -5.29
C PHE A 16 -0.57 -10.55 -4.46
N LYS A 17 -0.18 -11.62 -3.77
CA LYS A 17 -1.03 -12.26 -2.76
C LYS A 17 -0.79 -11.57 -1.42
N VAL A 18 -1.87 -11.10 -0.79
CA VAL A 18 -1.86 -10.50 0.55
C VAL A 18 -2.84 -11.19 1.48
N ASN A 19 -2.68 -11.01 2.79
CA ASN A 19 -3.67 -11.42 3.79
C ASN A 19 -4.85 -10.43 3.82
N SER A 20 -5.93 -10.79 4.49
CA SER A 20 -7.07 -9.89 4.75
C SER A 20 -7.68 -10.23 6.09
N SER A 21 -7.91 -9.22 6.92
CA SER A 21 -8.45 -9.35 8.29
C SER A 21 -9.21 -8.08 8.70
N HIS A 22 -10.14 -7.65 7.85
CA HIS A 22 -10.94 -6.44 8.05
C HIS A 22 -12.38 -6.68 7.56
N HIS A 23 -13.34 -6.03 8.23
CA HIS A 23 -14.76 -6.04 7.82
C HIS A 23 -15.19 -4.73 7.16
N GLN A 24 -14.32 -3.72 7.17
CA GLN A 24 -14.56 -2.40 6.61
C GLN A 24 -13.62 -2.15 5.44
N ALA A 25 -14.01 -1.24 4.56
CA ALA A 25 -13.27 -0.85 3.37
C ALA A 25 -13.46 0.64 3.08
N VAL A 26 -12.52 1.22 2.33
CA VAL A 26 -12.58 2.63 1.92
C VAL A 26 -13.72 2.84 0.94
N LYS A 27 -14.73 3.64 1.33
CA LYS A 27 -15.83 4.05 0.45
C LYS A 27 -15.48 5.28 -0.39
N VAL A 28 -14.82 6.26 0.23
CA VAL A 28 -14.42 7.53 -0.40
C VAL A 28 -12.98 7.82 0.00
N ILE A 29 -12.12 8.04 -0.99
CA ILE A 29 -10.72 8.37 -0.77
C ILE A 29 -10.62 9.82 -0.27
N GLY A 30 -9.82 10.04 0.77
CA GLY A 30 -9.56 11.39 1.31
C GLY A 30 -8.88 12.31 0.29
N GLN A 31 -9.02 13.62 0.49
CA GLN A 31 -8.40 14.59 -0.40
C GLN A 31 -6.87 14.40 -0.48
N ARG A 32 -6.31 14.50 -1.69
CA ARG A 32 -4.89 14.34 -2.02
C ARG A 32 -4.32 12.93 -1.79
N LEU A 33 -5.15 11.97 -1.41
CA LEU A 33 -4.76 10.55 -1.43
C LEU A 33 -5.06 9.97 -2.81
N ASN A 34 -4.19 9.08 -3.25
CA ASN A 34 -4.35 8.32 -4.47
C ASN A 34 -4.43 6.84 -4.11
N ALA A 35 -5.46 6.13 -4.57
CA ALA A 35 -5.48 4.67 -4.47
C ALA A 35 -4.50 4.06 -5.48
N ILE A 36 -3.68 3.12 -5.01
CA ILE A 36 -2.66 2.46 -5.80
C ILE A 36 -2.76 0.95 -5.81
N ALA A 37 -3.48 0.35 -4.86
CA ALA A 37 -3.74 -1.08 -4.90
C ALA A 37 -5.23 -1.36 -4.81
N PHE A 38 -5.68 -2.35 -5.57
CA PHE A 38 -7.07 -2.76 -5.64
C PHE A 38 -7.17 -4.29 -5.61
N SER A 39 -8.17 -4.82 -4.90
CA SER A 39 -8.58 -6.22 -5.02
C SER A 39 -9.40 -6.45 -6.31
N ALA A 40 -9.67 -7.72 -6.64
CA ALA A 40 -10.42 -8.08 -7.85
C ALA A 40 -11.87 -7.56 -7.90
N ASP A 41 -12.47 -7.31 -6.73
CA ASP A 41 -13.81 -6.71 -6.58
C ASP A 41 -13.78 -5.18 -6.51
N GLY A 42 -12.61 -4.56 -6.73
CA GLY A 42 -12.45 -3.11 -6.82
C GLY A 42 -12.30 -2.38 -5.49
N ILE A 43 -12.18 -3.11 -4.37
CA ILE A 43 -11.88 -2.50 -3.07
C ILE A 43 -10.47 -1.91 -3.08
N VAL A 44 -10.34 -0.69 -2.56
CA VAL A 44 -9.05 -0.04 -2.36
C VAL A 44 -8.28 -0.74 -1.25
N GLU A 45 -7.11 -1.26 -1.60
CA GLU A 45 -6.23 -2.02 -0.71
C GLU A 45 -5.00 -1.22 -0.29
N ALA A 46 -4.61 -0.20 -1.06
CA ALA A 46 -3.60 0.75 -0.61
C ALA A 46 -3.82 2.15 -1.17
N VAL A 47 -3.44 3.14 -0.36
CA VAL A 47 -3.42 4.56 -0.71
C VAL A 47 -2.03 5.14 -0.47
N PHE A 48 -1.68 6.15 -1.25
CA PHE A 48 -0.46 6.93 -1.05
C PHE A 48 -0.69 8.41 -1.32
N ARG A 49 0.34 9.22 -1.05
CA ARG A 49 0.34 10.65 -1.36
C ARG A 49 1.59 11.05 -2.12
N ASN A 50 1.40 11.64 -3.30
CA ASN A 50 2.51 12.04 -4.19
C ASN A 50 3.32 13.23 -3.64
N ASP A 51 2.65 14.20 -3.04
CA ASP A 51 3.17 15.47 -2.53
C ASP A 51 3.50 15.41 -1.02
N TYR A 52 3.80 14.22 -0.51
CA TYR A 52 4.22 14.02 0.88
C TYR A 52 5.52 13.21 0.91
N PRO A 53 6.39 13.42 1.91
CA PRO A 53 7.70 12.76 1.94
C PRO A 53 7.57 11.23 1.93
N PHE A 54 6.75 10.67 2.83
CA PHE A 54 6.33 9.28 2.78
C PHE A 54 4.94 9.11 3.39
N LEU A 55 3.99 8.59 2.61
CA LEU A 55 2.70 8.15 3.10
C LEU A 55 2.25 6.96 2.27
N LEU A 56 2.10 5.82 2.94
CA LEU A 56 1.51 4.61 2.41
C LEU A 56 0.54 4.07 3.47
N GLY A 57 -0.72 3.92 3.11
CA GLY A 57 -1.70 3.17 3.89
C GLY A 57 -2.02 1.87 3.17
N ALA A 58 -1.86 0.74 3.84
CA ALA A 58 -2.25 -0.58 3.34
C ALA A 58 -3.43 -1.10 4.17
N GLN A 59 -4.37 -1.78 3.52
CA GLN A 59 -5.55 -2.37 4.15
C GLN A 59 -5.27 -3.79 4.67
N TRP A 60 -4.36 -4.51 4.00
CA TRP A 60 -3.79 -5.76 4.50
C TRP A 60 -2.76 -5.50 5.62
N HIS A 61 -2.21 -6.58 6.16
CA HIS A 61 -1.23 -6.59 7.25
C HIS A 61 0.15 -7.06 6.76
N PRO A 62 1.02 -6.18 6.23
CA PRO A 62 2.38 -6.54 5.80
C PRO A 62 3.23 -7.13 6.93
N GLU A 63 3.00 -6.72 8.18
CA GLU A 63 3.73 -7.19 9.36
C GLU A 63 3.47 -8.68 9.68
N ARG A 64 2.37 -9.24 9.16
CA ARG A 64 1.98 -10.64 9.33
C ARG A 64 2.39 -11.52 8.16
N MET A 65 3.19 -11.00 7.23
CA MET A 65 3.62 -11.72 6.04
C MET A 65 5.15 -11.75 5.94
N LYS A 66 5.68 -12.76 5.26
CA LYS A 66 7.12 -12.95 5.01
C LYS A 66 7.37 -13.06 3.51
N ASP A 67 7.11 -11.98 2.80
CA ASP A 67 7.29 -11.86 1.35
C ASP A 67 8.03 -10.57 0.97
N SER A 68 8.48 -10.52 -0.29
CA SER A 68 9.28 -9.42 -0.82
C SER A 68 8.53 -8.09 -0.83
N LEU A 69 7.21 -8.09 -1.05
CA LEU A 69 6.41 -6.86 -1.05
C LEU A 69 6.35 -6.26 0.36
N SER A 70 6.14 -7.09 1.36
CA SER A 70 6.10 -6.68 2.76
C SER A 70 7.45 -6.13 3.21
N GLU A 71 8.55 -6.80 2.86
CA GLU A 71 9.90 -6.29 3.11
C GLU A 71 10.15 -4.94 2.41
N LYS A 72 9.72 -4.82 1.15
CA LYS A 72 9.86 -3.58 0.36
C LYS A 72 9.14 -2.40 1.02
N ILE A 73 7.92 -2.60 1.53
CA ILE A 73 7.14 -1.58 2.24
C ILE A 73 7.91 -1.06 3.45
N PHE A 74 8.42 -1.95 4.29
CA PHE A 74 9.17 -1.55 5.49
C PHE A 74 10.50 -0.89 5.13
N ARG A 75 11.21 -1.38 4.10
CA ARG A 75 12.44 -0.73 3.60
C ARG A 75 12.18 0.67 3.07
N ALA A 76 11.08 0.87 2.33
CA ALA A 76 10.71 2.19 1.82
C ALA A 76 10.38 3.16 2.96
N PHE A 77 9.68 2.69 4.00
CA PHE A 77 9.42 3.48 5.20
C PHE A 77 10.71 3.86 5.95
N VAL A 78 11.59 2.89 6.23
CA VAL A 78 12.88 3.15 6.90
C VAL A 78 13.76 4.09 6.07
N GLY A 79 13.80 3.91 4.75
CA GLY A 79 14.52 4.80 3.84
C GLY A 79 14.06 6.25 3.95
N ALA A 80 12.74 6.49 3.98
CA ALA A 80 12.19 7.83 4.17
C ALA A 80 12.59 8.45 5.51
N VAL A 81 12.54 7.68 6.60
CA VAL A 81 12.97 8.13 7.93
C VAL A 81 14.44 8.55 7.93
N ILE A 82 15.32 7.76 7.30
CA ILE A 82 16.76 8.05 7.21
C ILE A 82 17.01 9.33 6.39
N GLU A 83 16.26 9.55 5.32
CA GLU A 83 16.38 10.74 4.46
C GLU A 83 15.87 12.03 5.12
N GLY A 84 15.33 11.97 6.35
CA GLY A 84 14.74 13.12 7.05
C GLY A 84 13.48 13.64 6.35
N LYS A 85 12.78 12.74 5.66
CA LYS A 85 11.60 12.99 4.84
C LYS A 85 10.34 12.58 5.60
#